data_AF-A0A935D4N4-F1
#
_entry.id   AF-A0A935D4N4-F1
#
_cell.length_a   1.000
_cell.length_b   1.000
_cell.length_c   1.000
_cell.angle_alpha   90.00
_cell.angle_beta   90.00
_cell.angle_gamma   90.00
#
_symmetry.space_group_name_H-M   'P 1'
#
loop_
_entity.id
_entity.type
_entity.pdbx_description
1 polymer ?
#
loop_
_entity_poly.entity_id
_entity_poly.type
_entity_poly.pdbx_seq_one_letter_code
_entity_poly.pdbx_strand_id
1 'polypeptide(L)'
;MSALRVLGYATATTAVAFALFAGCSSSDPPAPGGESEAGSDGPITTTTPDVGVAPDGSPKPPNDGGTTEDGATTEDGAAPDPDAGGLDCTGAAGNPAGAATVSGYIDTLVSQPSAAIRPQAIDAILRTCEAFGPAVWPREPCWAFLAAAISKESGYNPTVTVRDAYATRNVGGKQANDPVVGLLQVRFSSTVHEVSVLASKARLTCAGCTLPASFAAHAAESGNSDFWAVNGPTQHMSVMTSVACNVAMGAWFYFVNASGNGKAAAVTYPNQYCNGLGTGGNIITGLLSHLKGSEGGRGFIANQSALNGLQATDPGGYGYVTQIKSWFDVMLGPVAPHPFFVRMPPDPAVHCE
;
A
#
# COMPACT_ATOMS: atom_id res chain seq x y z
N MET A 1 63.73 -31.10 10.55
CA MET A 1 63.41 -32.52 10.30
C MET A 1 61.98 -32.74 10.79
N SER A 2 60.99 -32.53 9.92
CA SER A 2 60.23 -33.57 9.17
C SER A 2 59.07 -34.10 10.04
N ALA A 3 57.79 -34.13 9.67
CA ALA A 3 57.09 -33.98 8.39
C ALA A 3 55.63 -33.54 8.68
N LEU A 4 55.09 -32.51 8.01
CA LEU A 4 54.18 -32.61 6.86
C LEU A 4 53.38 -33.93 6.72
N ARG A 5 52.06 -33.87 6.92
CA ARG A 5 51.10 -34.78 6.26
C ARG A 5 50.06 -33.97 5.51
N VAL A 6 50.14 -34.14 4.19
CA VAL A 6 49.19 -33.75 3.16
C VAL A 6 48.24 -34.92 2.92
N LEU A 7 46.94 -34.64 2.82
CA LEU A 7 45.90 -35.38 2.09
C LEU A 7 44.79 -34.35 1.85
N GLY A 8 44.36 -33.98 0.65
CA GLY A 8 44.40 -34.68 -0.63
C GLY A 8 42.98 -35.03 -1.08
N TYR A 9 42.31 -34.06 -1.71
CA TYR A 9 41.21 -34.11 -2.70
C TYR A 9 40.20 -35.28 -2.72
N ALA A 10 38.91 -34.91 -2.75
CA ALA A 10 37.94 -35.48 -3.70
C ALA A 10 36.78 -34.49 -3.97
N THR A 11 36.79 -33.90 -5.16
CA THR A 11 35.68 -33.20 -5.81
C THR A 11 34.61 -34.20 -6.24
N ALA A 12 33.33 -33.93 -5.93
CA ALA A 12 32.19 -34.61 -6.54
C ALA A 12 31.37 -33.59 -7.32
N THR A 13 31.65 -33.54 -8.62
CA THR A 13 30.81 -32.97 -9.67
C THR A 13 29.62 -33.89 -9.92
N THR A 14 28.40 -33.42 -9.69
CA THR A 14 27.20 -34.08 -10.23
C THR A 14 26.79 -33.36 -11.50
N ALA A 15 27.15 -33.95 -12.63
CA ALA A 15 26.53 -33.68 -13.92
C ALA A 15 25.28 -34.54 -14.03
N VAL A 16 24.14 -33.93 -14.38
CA VAL A 16 22.99 -34.65 -14.93
C VAL A 16 22.84 -34.18 -16.37
N ALA A 17 23.07 -35.12 -17.28
CA ALA A 17 22.94 -34.93 -18.72
C ALA A 17 21.50 -35.20 -19.19
N PHE A 18 21.09 -34.31 -20.10
CA PHE A 18 20.09 -34.42 -21.15
C PHE A 18 19.47 -35.80 -21.44
N ALA A 19 18.15 -35.83 -21.49
CA ALA A 19 17.40 -36.71 -22.39
C ALA A 19 16.68 -35.85 -23.45
N LEU A 20 17.10 -36.02 -24.70
CA LEU A 20 16.33 -35.59 -25.88
C LEU A 20 15.14 -36.54 -26.07
N PHE A 21 13.95 -35.99 -26.28
CA PHE A 21 12.93 -36.62 -27.13
C PHE A 21 12.33 -35.53 -28.03
N ALA A 22 12.55 -35.70 -29.34
CA ALA A 22 11.84 -35.01 -30.41
C ALA A 22 11.07 -36.08 -31.19
N GLY A 23 9.81 -35.81 -31.54
CA GLY A 23 9.03 -36.65 -32.44
C GLY A 23 7.51 -36.45 -32.34
N CYS A 24 6.95 -35.77 -33.34
CA CYS A 24 5.56 -35.33 -33.54
C CYS A 24 4.47 -36.41 -33.43
N SER A 25 3.30 -36.05 -32.91
CA SER A 25 1.99 -36.19 -33.59
C SER A 25 0.84 -35.59 -32.77
N SER A 26 -0.09 -35.01 -33.51
CA SER A 26 -1.32 -34.31 -33.15
C SER A 26 -2.29 -35.06 -32.24
N SER A 27 -2.83 -34.36 -31.23
CA SER A 27 -4.21 -34.50 -30.74
C SER A 27 -4.49 -33.45 -29.66
N ASP A 28 -5.40 -32.52 -29.95
CA ASP A 28 -5.99 -31.58 -29.01
C ASP A 28 -6.64 -32.30 -27.81
N PRO A 29 -6.56 -31.72 -26.59
CA PRO A 29 -7.51 -32.00 -25.53
C PRO A 29 -8.37 -30.75 -25.18
N PRO A 30 -9.56 -30.98 -24.57
CA PRO A 30 -10.76 -30.22 -24.89
C PRO A 30 -10.93 -28.92 -24.10
N ALA A 31 -11.72 -28.02 -24.70
CA ALA A 31 -12.29 -26.86 -24.04
C ALA A 31 -13.13 -27.26 -22.82
N PRO A 32 -13.04 -26.55 -21.68
CA PRO A 32 -14.12 -26.53 -20.72
C PRO A 32 -15.22 -25.60 -21.27
N GLY A 33 -16.40 -26.18 -21.52
CA GLY A 33 -17.66 -25.43 -21.61
C GLY A 33 -17.84 -24.58 -20.33
N GLY A 34 -18.49 -23.43 -20.37
CA GLY A 34 -19.70 -23.16 -21.11
C GLY A 34 -20.89 -23.33 -20.16
N GLU A 35 -21.04 -22.39 -19.22
CA GLU A 35 -22.32 -22.14 -18.58
C GLU A 35 -22.71 -20.69 -18.88
N SER A 36 -23.73 -20.60 -19.73
CA SER A 36 -24.45 -19.39 -20.05
C SER A 36 -25.57 -19.25 -19.03
N GLU A 37 -25.73 -18.07 -18.43
CA GLU A 37 -27.07 -17.52 -18.24
C GLU A 37 -27.08 -16.10 -18.79
N ALA A 38 -27.74 -16.00 -19.94
CA ALA A 38 -28.21 -14.75 -20.50
C ALA A 38 -29.40 -14.26 -19.67
N GLY A 39 -29.41 -12.96 -19.36
CA GLY A 39 -30.56 -12.25 -18.82
C GLY A 39 -30.55 -10.83 -19.37
N SER A 40 -31.02 -10.68 -20.61
CA SER A 40 -31.24 -9.40 -21.29
C SER A 40 -32.59 -8.81 -20.87
N ASP A 41 -32.60 -7.48 -20.73
CA ASP A 41 -33.70 -6.54 -20.94
C ASP A 41 -35.02 -6.62 -20.15
N GLY A 42 -35.38 -5.48 -19.54
CA GLY A 42 -36.79 -5.08 -19.43
C GLY A 42 -37.13 -4.14 -18.26
N PRO A 43 -37.87 -3.03 -18.48
CA PRO A 43 -37.94 -1.89 -17.58
C PRO A 43 -39.03 -2.03 -16.51
N ILE A 44 -38.85 -1.37 -15.36
CA ILE A 44 -39.97 -1.11 -14.43
C ILE A 44 -40.04 0.39 -14.15
N THR A 45 -41.03 0.99 -14.82
CA THR A 45 -41.69 2.26 -14.51
C THR A 45 -42.56 2.16 -13.25
N THR A 46 -42.73 3.33 -12.60
CA THR A 46 -43.85 3.76 -11.72
C THR A 46 -43.96 3.05 -10.35
N THR A 47 -44.20 3.69 -9.20
CA THR A 47 -44.98 4.90 -8.87
C THR A 47 -44.46 5.56 -7.58
N THR A 48 -44.50 6.89 -7.54
CA THR A 48 -44.59 7.73 -6.34
C THR A 48 -45.80 7.36 -5.46
N PRO A 49 -45.79 7.76 -4.18
CA PRO A 49 -46.85 8.68 -3.80
C PRO A 49 -46.32 9.96 -3.17
N ASP A 50 -46.90 11.01 -3.71
CA ASP A 50 -46.94 12.40 -3.31
C ASP A 50 -47.71 12.56 -1.99
N VAL A 51 -47.16 13.26 -0.99
CA VAL A 51 -47.97 14.13 -0.10
C VAL A 51 -47.10 15.24 0.50
N GLY A 52 -47.42 16.49 0.16
CA GLY A 52 -47.48 17.59 1.14
C GLY A 52 -46.40 18.67 1.10
N VAL A 53 -46.68 19.76 0.40
CA VAL A 53 -45.96 21.05 0.45
C VAL A 53 -46.62 22.02 1.45
N ALA A 54 -45.78 22.60 2.33
CA ALA A 54 -45.81 23.93 2.98
C ALA A 54 -46.94 24.27 4.01
N PRO A 55 -46.77 25.27 4.94
CA PRO A 55 -45.82 26.40 4.88
C PRO A 55 -45.09 26.84 6.17
N ASP A 56 -44.08 27.67 5.92
CA ASP A 56 -43.52 28.82 6.67
C ASP A 56 -43.93 29.09 8.13
N GLY A 57 -42.94 29.40 8.97
CA GLY A 57 -43.17 29.89 10.33
C GLY A 57 -41.96 29.83 11.25
N SER A 58 -41.06 30.81 11.14
CA SER A 58 -40.18 31.16 12.29
C SER A 58 -41.04 31.67 13.45
N PRO A 59 -40.67 31.33 14.70
CA PRO A 59 -40.11 32.38 15.54
C PRO A 59 -38.97 31.91 16.47
N LYS A 60 -37.94 32.77 16.59
CA LYS A 60 -37.05 32.87 17.78
C LYS A 60 -37.92 33.24 19.00
N PRO A 61 -37.59 32.84 20.25
CA PRO A 61 -36.86 33.75 21.15
C PRO A 61 -36.03 32.98 22.24
N PRO A 62 -35.67 33.53 23.41
CA PRO A 62 -34.31 33.99 23.74
C PRO A 62 -33.70 33.29 24.98
N ASN A 63 -32.43 33.57 25.29
CA ASN A 63 -31.96 33.74 26.67
C ASN A 63 -30.53 34.32 26.71
N ASP A 64 -30.46 35.60 27.06
CA ASP A 64 -29.40 36.19 27.90
C ASP A 64 -29.58 35.62 29.33
N GLY A 65 -28.62 35.51 30.25
CA GLY A 65 -27.25 35.96 30.39
C GLY A 65 -26.80 35.71 31.85
N GLY A 66 -25.52 35.97 32.16
CA GLY A 66 -24.96 36.06 33.53
C GLY A 66 -23.73 35.16 33.77
N THR A 67 -22.49 35.62 33.52
CA THR A 67 -21.51 36.30 34.45
C THR A 67 -20.97 35.37 35.56
N THR A 68 -19.69 35.30 35.95
CA THR A 68 -18.39 35.97 35.66
C THR A 68 -17.28 35.18 36.40
N GLU A 69 -16.02 35.56 36.15
CA GLU A 69 -14.80 35.40 36.98
C GLU A 69 -13.69 34.46 36.44
N ASP A 70 -12.73 35.11 35.77
CA ASP A 70 -11.30 35.20 36.09
C ASP A 70 -10.43 33.94 36.26
N GLY A 71 -9.44 33.85 35.36
CA GLY A 71 -8.05 33.71 35.79
C GLY A 71 -7.41 32.32 35.65
N ALA A 72 -6.86 32.04 34.46
CA ALA A 72 -5.57 31.33 34.33
C ALA A 72 -5.05 31.46 32.89
N THR A 73 -4.20 32.46 32.65
CA THR A 73 -3.19 32.38 31.60
C THR A 73 -2.10 31.42 32.05
N THR A 74 -2.06 30.22 31.47
CA THR A 74 -0.85 29.40 31.43
C THR A 74 -0.82 28.68 30.09
N GLU A 75 0.00 29.25 29.22
CA GLU A 75 0.83 28.61 28.21
C GLU A 75 0.18 27.53 27.34
N ASP A 76 -0.03 27.95 26.10
CA ASP A 76 -0.18 27.15 24.90
C ASP A 76 0.70 25.88 24.94
N GLY A 77 0.09 24.77 25.34
CA GLY A 77 0.47 23.46 24.85
C GLY A 77 0.05 23.36 23.38
N ALA A 78 0.68 24.17 22.52
CA ALA A 78 0.64 23.93 21.09
C ALA A 78 1.06 22.48 20.89
N ALA A 79 0.16 21.69 20.27
CA ALA A 79 0.58 20.44 19.69
C ALA A 79 1.85 20.73 18.87
N PRO A 80 2.93 19.96 19.04
CA PRO A 80 4.15 20.21 18.27
C PRO A 80 3.74 20.30 16.81
N ASP A 81 4.05 21.43 16.20
CA ASP A 81 4.00 21.63 14.77
C ASP A 81 4.69 20.40 14.13
N PRO A 82 4.00 19.59 13.31
CA PRO A 82 4.59 18.40 12.71
C PRO A 82 5.76 18.76 11.77
N ASP A 83 5.96 20.04 11.45
CA ASP A 83 7.11 20.54 10.70
C ASP A 83 8.30 20.97 11.59
N ALA A 84 8.20 20.94 12.92
CA ALA A 84 9.30 21.30 13.83
C ALA A 84 10.34 20.19 14.07
N GLY A 85 10.09 18.97 13.58
CA GLY A 85 11.07 17.90 13.48
C GLY A 85 11.58 17.80 12.05
N GLY A 86 12.75 18.36 11.75
CA GLY A 86 13.33 18.25 10.41
C GLY A 86 13.39 16.78 9.96
N LEU A 87 12.91 16.51 8.74
CA LEU A 87 12.97 15.20 8.11
C LEU A 87 14.44 14.70 8.04
N ASP A 88 14.84 13.82 8.97
CA ASP A 88 16.18 13.23 8.99
C ASP A 88 16.21 11.94 8.15
N CYS A 89 16.20 12.13 6.83
CA CYS A 89 16.14 11.03 5.86
C CYS A 89 17.53 10.56 5.45
N THR A 90 18.41 10.35 6.43
CA THR A 90 19.81 9.96 6.20
C THR A 90 19.99 8.50 5.76
N GLY A 91 18.92 7.69 5.83
CA GLY A 91 18.90 6.31 5.34
C GLY A 91 19.84 5.38 6.11
N ALA A 92 20.35 4.33 5.46
CA ALA A 92 21.20 3.32 6.09
C ALA A 92 22.55 3.89 6.56
N ALA A 93 23.11 4.86 5.84
CA ALA A 93 24.38 5.48 6.17
C ALA A 93 24.31 6.36 7.45
N GLY A 94 23.20 7.09 7.64
CA GLY A 94 23.00 7.86 8.87
C GLY A 94 22.34 7.10 10.02
N ASN A 95 21.75 5.93 9.74
CA ASN A 95 21.16 5.05 10.76
C ASN A 95 21.69 3.61 10.64
N PRO A 96 22.96 3.36 10.99
CA PRO A 96 23.58 2.04 10.88
C PRO A 96 22.95 1.01 11.84
N ALA A 97 22.50 1.45 13.02
CA ALA A 97 21.80 0.58 13.97
C ALA A 97 20.44 0.13 13.42
N GLY A 98 19.65 1.07 12.88
CA GLY A 98 18.41 0.75 12.17
C GLY A 98 18.65 -0.18 10.99
N ALA A 99 19.70 0.08 10.18
CA ALA A 99 20.06 -0.78 9.06
C ALA A 99 20.38 -2.22 9.50
N ALA A 100 21.11 -2.39 10.61
CA ALA A 100 21.38 -3.70 11.20
C ALA A 100 20.10 -4.40 11.68
N THR A 101 19.19 -3.65 12.33
CA THR A 101 17.88 -4.17 12.75
C THR A 101 17.03 -4.63 11.57
N VAL A 102 16.88 -3.81 10.53
CA VAL A 102 16.14 -4.19 9.31
C VAL A 102 16.81 -5.37 8.60
N SER A 103 18.14 -5.41 8.57
CA SER A 103 18.89 -6.54 8.04
C SER A 103 18.57 -7.84 8.80
N GLY A 104 18.53 -7.79 10.14
CA GLY A 104 18.18 -8.94 10.98
C GLY A 104 16.72 -9.38 10.79
N TYR A 105 15.79 -8.43 10.64
CA TYR A 105 14.40 -8.70 10.27
C TYR A 105 14.31 -9.48 8.96
N ILE A 106 14.99 -9.02 7.91
CA ILE A 106 15.03 -9.69 6.60
C ILE A 106 15.55 -11.14 6.73
N ASP A 107 16.53 -11.38 7.60
CA ASP A 107 17.11 -12.71 7.78
C ASP A 107 16.15 -13.73 8.40
N THR A 108 15.07 -13.28 9.04
CA THR A 108 14.01 -14.15 9.58
C THR A 108 12.93 -14.52 8.56
N LEU A 109 12.91 -13.85 7.40
CA LEU A 109 11.87 -14.03 6.38
C LEU A 109 12.18 -15.21 5.46
N VAL A 110 11.12 -15.86 4.98
CA VAL A 110 11.21 -17.00 4.04
C VAL A 110 11.81 -16.57 2.70
N SER A 111 11.47 -15.36 2.24
CA SER A 111 12.02 -14.79 1.01
C SER A 111 12.98 -13.68 1.37
N GLN A 112 14.19 -13.76 0.83
CA GLN A 112 15.26 -12.80 1.10
C GLN A 112 15.70 -12.09 -0.20
N PRO A 113 16.06 -10.80 -0.12
CA PRO A 113 16.59 -10.08 -1.27
C PRO A 113 17.91 -10.68 -1.74
N SER A 114 18.18 -10.57 -3.05
CA SER A 114 19.52 -10.82 -3.57
C SER A 114 20.54 -9.85 -2.97
N ALA A 115 21.83 -10.19 -3.05
CA ALA A 115 22.90 -9.35 -2.53
C ALA A 115 22.89 -7.91 -3.10
N ALA A 116 22.47 -7.74 -4.36
CA ALA A 116 22.36 -6.43 -5.00
C ALA A 116 21.16 -5.61 -4.50
N ILE A 117 20.06 -6.27 -4.17
CA ILE A 117 18.80 -5.62 -3.75
C ILE A 117 18.78 -5.35 -2.25
N ARG A 118 19.42 -6.19 -1.43
CA ARG A 118 19.41 -6.09 0.04
C ARG A 118 19.75 -4.70 0.58
N PRO A 119 20.88 -4.06 0.22
CA PRO A 119 21.21 -2.73 0.73
C PRO A 119 20.20 -1.66 0.28
N GLN A 120 19.68 -1.78 -0.94
CA GLN A 120 18.67 -0.84 -1.46
C GLN A 120 17.34 -0.97 -0.71
N ALA A 121 16.91 -2.19 -0.42
CA ALA A 121 15.67 -2.45 0.30
C ALA A 121 15.76 -1.96 1.76
N ILE A 122 16.89 -2.18 2.44
CA ILE A 122 17.13 -1.68 3.79
C ILE A 122 17.06 -0.14 3.80
N ASP A 123 17.78 0.52 2.90
CA ASP A 123 17.79 1.98 2.81
C ASP A 123 16.39 2.54 2.51
N ALA A 124 15.67 1.92 1.57
CA ALA A 124 14.31 2.32 1.21
C ALA A 124 13.32 2.16 2.38
N ILE A 125 13.39 1.06 3.15
CA ILE A 125 12.54 0.85 4.34
C ILE A 125 12.81 1.94 5.38
N LEU A 126 14.09 2.23 5.67
CA LEU A 126 14.46 3.24 6.67
C LEU A 126 13.95 4.62 6.28
N ARG A 127 14.24 5.07 5.06
CA ARG A 127 13.83 6.40 4.58
C ARG A 127 12.31 6.52 4.47
N THR A 128 11.63 5.47 3.99
CA THR A 128 10.17 5.47 3.85
C THR A 128 9.46 5.54 5.19
N CYS A 129 9.98 4.84 6.21
CA CYS A 129 9.42 4.92 7.56
C CYS A 129 9.66 6.27 8.24
N GLU A 130 10.73 6.97 7.91
CA GLU A 130 10.91 8.36 8.35
C GLU A 130 9.95 9.30 7.60
N ALA A 131 9.79 9.11 6.30
CA ALA A 131 8.99 9.97 5.45
C ALA A 131 7.47 9.83 5.68
N PHE A 132 6.98 8.61 5.83
CA PHE A 132 5.54 8.29 5.81
C PHE A 132 5.10 7.37 6.95
N GLY A 133 6.02 6.99 7.85
CA GLY A 133 5.68 6.11 8.97
C GLY A 133 4.57 6.71 9.83
N PRO A 134 3.64 5.90 10.36
CA PRO A 134 2.59 6.39 11.25
C PRO A 134 3.19 7.01 12.52
N ALA A 135 2.85 8.25 12.86
CA ALA A 135 3.35 8.94 14.05
C ALA A 135 2.99 8.22 15.37
N VAL A 136 1.92 7.43 15.35
CA VAL A 136 1.47 6.61 16.50
C VAL A 136 2.29 5.35 16.70
N TRP A 137 3.23 5.03 15.80
CA TRP A 137 4.10 3.87 15.90
C TRP A 137 5.54 4.29 16.23
N PRO A 138 6.24 3.52 17.09
CA PRO A 138 7.70 3.53 17.08
C PRO A 138 8.23 3.17 15.69
N ARG A 139 9.48 3.56 15.38
CA ARG A 139 10.10 3.32 14.07
C ARG A 139 10.21 1.82 13.72
N GLU A 140 10.54 0.98 14.69
CA GLU A 140 10.76 -0.46 14.48
C GLU A 140 9.54 -1.21 13.94
N PRO A 141 8.31 -1.02 14.45
CA PRO A 141 7.09 -1.49 13.82
C PRO A 141 6.93 -1.13 12.35
N CYS A 142 7.26 0.10 11.95
CA CYS A 142 7.19 0.46 10.54
C CYS A 142 8.19 -0.35 9.70
N TRP A 143 9.43 -0.51 10.20
CA TRP A 143 10.46 -1.28 9.49
C TRP A 143 10.08 -2.75 9.33
N ALA A 144 9.63 -3.39 10.41
CA ALA A 144 9.18 -4.78 10.39
C ALA A 144 7.97 -4.96 9.46
N PHE A 145 7.02 -4.02 9.49
CA PHE A 145 5.86 -4.06 8.61
C PHE A 145 6.26 -4.03 7.12
N LEU A 146 7.10 -3.06 6.72
CA LEU A 146 7.53 -2.97 5.33
C LEU A 146 8.39 -4.16 4.91
N ALA A 147 9.24 -4.70 5.79
CA ALA A 147 10.00 -5.91 5.49
C ALA A 147 9.08 -7.12 5.23
N ALA A 148 8.07 -7.33 6.07
CA ALA A 148 7.09 -8.39 5.88
C ALA A 148 6.26 -8.19 4.60
N ALA A 149 5.79 -6.97 4.35
CA ALA A 149 4.99 -6.64 3.17
C ALA A 149 5.77 -6.90 1.88
N ILE A 150 7.02 -6.43 1.77
CA ILE A 150 7.86 -6.65 0.58
C ILE A 150 8.10 -8.15 0.33
N SER A 151 8.39 -8.91 1.39
CA SER A 151 8.52 -10.37 1.29
C SER A 151 7.24 -11.00 0.75
N LYS A 152 6.06 -10.49 1.16
CA LYS A 152 4.77 -11.08 0.81
C LYS A 152 4.39 -10.81 -0.64
N GLU A 153 4.60 -9.57 -1.05
CA GLU A 153 4.16 -9.04 -2.32
C GLU A 153 5.00 -9.54 -3.48
N SER A 154 6.32 -9.63 -3.28
CA SER A 154 7.26 -9.86 -4.38
C SER A 154 8.41 -10.79 -4.04
N GLY A 155 8.51 -11.26 -2.80
CA GLY A 155 9.68 -12.01 -2.33
C GLY A 155 10.98 -11.21 -2.51
N TYR A 156 10.93 -9.88 -2.34
CA TYR A 156 12.04 -8.96 -2.59
C TYR A 156 12.54 -8.88 -4.05
N ASN A 157 11.75 -9.30 -5.04
CA ASN A 157 12.10 -9.12 -6.44
C ASN A 157 11.44 -7.84 -7.03
N PRO A 158 12.20 -6.78 -7.34
CA PRO A 158 11.66 -5.50 -7.79
C PRO A 158 11.09 -5.53 -9.22
N THR A 159 11.19 -6.65 -9.93
CA THR A 159 10.70 -6.81 -11.30
C THR A 159 9.44 -7.68 -11.41
N VAL A 160 8.97 -8.23 -10.29
CA VAL A 160 7.72 -9.02 -10.27
C VAL A 160 6.58 -8.17 -10.82
N THR A 161 5.88 -8.74 -11.78
CA THR A 161 4.77 -8.11 -12.49
C THR A 161 3.58 -9.04 -12.42
N VAL A 162 2.44 -8.56 -11.93
CA VAL A 162 1.19 -9.31 -11.92
C VAL A 162 0.15 -8.62 -12.80
N ARG A 163 -0.47 -9.40 -13.68
CA ARG A 163 -1.57 -8.95 -14.55
C ARG A 163 -2.87 -9.54 -14.02
N ASP A 164 -3.70 -8.67 -13.47
CA ASP A 164 -5.06 -8.98 -13.05
C ASP A 164 -6.08 -8.45 -14.07
N ALA A 165 -7.38 -8.58 -13.75
CA ALA A 165 -8.44 -8.09 -14.62
C ALA A 165 -8.40 -6.56 -14.85
N TYR A 166 -7.90 -5.79 -13.87
CA TYR A 166 -7.75 -4.34 -14.00
C TYR A 166 -6.62 -3.97 -14.94
N ALA A 167 -5.55 -4.78 -15.02
CA ALA A 167 -4.41 -4.53 -15.88
C ALA A 167 -4.75 -4.55 -17.38
N THR A 168 -5.87 -5.16 -17.77
CA THR A 168 -6.31 -5.31 -19.17
C THR A 168 -7.71 -4.77 -19.44
N ARG A 169 -8.22 -3.90 -18.57
CA ARG A 169 -9.56 -3.28 -18.71
C ARG A 169 -9.67 -2.39 -19.95
N ASN A 170 -10.88 -2.11 -20.41
CA ASN A 170 -11.10 -1.17 -21.51
C ASN A 170 -11.05 0.28 -21.01
N VAL A 171 -10.25 1.11 -21.67
CA VAL A 171 -10.05 2.54 -21.39
C VAL A 171 -10.22 3.31 -22.69
N GLY A 172 -11.32 4.05 -22.84
CA GLY A 172 -11.56 4.88 -24.03
C GLY A 172 -11.52 4.11 -25.36
N GLY A 173 -11.88 2.82 -25.37
CA GLY A 173 -11.82 1.95 -26.55
C GLY A 173 -10.45 1.32 -26.82
N LYS A 174 -9.49 1.47 -25.90
CA LYS A 174 -8.18 0.81 -25.91
C LYS A 174 -8.07 -0.16 -24.75
N GLN A 175 -7.30 -1.22 -24.95
CA GLN A 175 -6.96 -2.12 -23.86
C GLN A 175 -5.89 -1.49 -22.97
N ALA A 176 -6.15 -1.39 -21.68
CA ALA A 176 -5.17 -0.97 -20.68
C ALA A 176 -3.97 -1.93 -20.67
N ASN A 177 -2.82 -1.41 -20.26
CA ASN A 177 -1.61 -2.18 -20.05
C ASN A 177 -0.97 -1.79 -18.72
N ASP A 178 -1.71 -2.01 -17.65
CA ASP A 178 -1.45 -1.44 -16.34
C ASP A 178 -1.28 -2.54 -15.29
N PRO A 179 -0.21 -3.34 -15.33
CA PRO A 179 0.03 -4.33 -14.30
C PRO A 179 0.37 -3.67 -12.95
N VAL A 180 0.28 -4.45 -11.88
CA VAL A 180 1.00 -4.13 -10.64
C VAL A 180 2.45 -4.62 -10.75
N VAL A 181 3.39 -3.85 -10.22
CA VAL A 181 4.83 -4.14 -10.36
C VAL A 181 5.60 -3.86 -9.08
N GLY A 182 6.66 -4.63 -8.87
CA GLY A 182 7.75 -4.34 -7.96
C GLY A 182 7.50 -4.77 -6.53
N LEU A 183 8.28 -4.21 -5.61
CA LEU A 183 8.42 -4.72 -4.25
C LEU A 183 7.12 -4.76 -3.45
N LEU A 184 6.28 -3.74 -3.61
CA LEU A 184 4.97 -3.57 -3.01
C LEU A 184 3.85 -3.52 -4.07
N GLN A 185 4.04 -4.18 -5.23
CA GLN A 185 3.01 -4.37 -6.26
C GLN A 185 2.19 -3.09 -6.58
N VAL A 186 2.88 -1.99 -6.91
CA VAL A 186 2.23 -0.70 -7.22
C VAL A 186 1.64 -0.71 -8.62
N ARG A 187 0.48 -0.08 -8.78
CA ARG A 187 -0.20 0.12 -10.07
C ARG A 187 0.03 1.54 -10.57
N PHE A 188 0.34 1.71 -11.85
CA PHE A 188 0.66 3.04 -12.38
C PHE A 188 -0.58 3.93 -12.42
N SER A 189 -1.68 3.41 -12.94
CA SER A 189 -2.91 4.19 -13.15
C SER A 189 -3.58 4.66 -11.86
N SER A 190 -3.35 3.97 -10.74
CA SER A 190 -3.93 4.32 -9.44
C SER A 190 -2.87 4.83 -8.47
N THR A 191 -1.96 3.97 -8.02
CA THR A 191 -0.97 4.31 -6.98
C THR A 191 -0.02 5.41 -7.44
N VAL A 192 0.61 5.27 -8.62
CA VAL A 192 1.58 6.26 -9.09
C VAL A 192 0.87 7.57 -9.42
N HIS A 193 -0.28 7.51 -10.08
CA HIS A 193 -1.11 8.67 -10.35
C HIS A 193 -1.48 9.43 -9.07
N GLU A 194 -2.11 8.76 -8.09
CA GLU A 194 -2.55 9.39 -6.83
C GLU A 194 -1.36 9.96 -6.04
N VAL A 195 -0.25 9.23 -5.96
CA VAL A 195 0.97 9.74 -5.32
C VAL A 195 1.48 10.98 -6.05
N SER A 196 1.48 10.99 -7.38
CA SER A 196 1.99 12.12 -8.17
C SER A 196 1.18 13.40 -8.02
N VAL A 197 -0.12 13.26 -7.70
CA VAL A 197 -1.06 14.37 -7.58
C VAL A 197 -1.22 14.83 -6.13
N LEU A 198 -1.18 13.88 -5.18
CA LEU A 198 -1.60 14.15 -3.80
C LEU A 198 -0.47 14.08 -2.79
N ALA A 199 0.59 13.29 -3.01
CA ALA A 199 1.57 13.04 -1.96
C ALA A 199 2.54 14.21 -1.78
N SER A 200 2.98 14.44 -0.53
CA SER A 200 4.05 15.40 -0.24
C SER A 200 5.34 15.08 -1.01
N LYS A 201 5.67 15.92 -2.00
CA LYS A 201 6.87 15.79 -2.84
C LYS A 201 8.16 15.83 -2.03
N ALA A 202 8.20 16.62 -0.96
CA ALA A 202 9.35 16.71 -0.06
C ALA A 202 9.58 15.37 0.65
N ARG A 203 8.52 14.73 1.16
CA ARG A 203 8.59 13.41 1.80
C ARG A 203 8.93 12.30 0.82
N LEU A 204 8.40 12.32 -0.41
CA LEU A 204 8.81 11.39 -1.48
C LEU A 204 10.30 11.49 -1.78
N THR A 205 10.81 12.71 -1.92
CA THR A 205 12.24 12.96 -2.18
C THR A 205 13.10 12.48 -1.01
N CYS A 206 12.67 12.75 0.22
CA CYS A 206 13.27 12.22 1.45
C CYS A 206 13.32 10.68 1.44
N ALA A 207 12.25 10.02 1.00
CA ALA A 207 12.18 8.57 0.85
C ALA A 207 13.10 8.02 -0.28
N GLY A 208 13.79 8.88 -1.02
CA GLY A 208 14.64 8.52 -2.15
C GLY A 208 13.88 8.34 -3.46
N CYS A 209 12.63 8.81 -3.54
CA CYS A 209 11.82 8.75 -4.75
C CYS A 209 11.68 10.11 -5.42
N THR A 210 12.18 10.21 -6.65
CA THR A 210 11.96 11.38 -7.51
C THR A 210 11.08 10.97 -8.68
N LEU A 211 9.88 11.56 -8.74
CA LEU A 211 8.96 11.32 -9.85
C LEU A 211 9.40 12.10 -11.10
N PRO A 212 9.26 11.51 -12.31
CA PRO A 212 9.49 12.22 -13.56
C PRO A 212 8.63 13.49 -13.70
N ALA A 213 9.22 14.56 -14.24
CA ALA A 213 8.51 15.82 -14.48
C ALA A 213 7.31 15.66 -15.43
N SER A 214 7.32 14.65 -16.31
CA SER A 214 6.19 14.33 -17.18
C SER A 214 4.91 14.06 -16.41
N PHE A 215 4.99 13.54 -15.18
CA PHE A 215 3.79 13.23 -14.38
C PHE A 215 2.99 14.50 -14.05
N ALA A 216 3.69 15.61 -13.79
CA ALA A 216 3.03 16.89 -13.51
C ALA A 216 2.22 17.41 -14.71
N ALA A 217 2.66 17.12 -15.94
CA ALA A 217 1.93 17.50 -17.15
C ALA A 217 0.60 16.72 -17.32
N HIS A 218 0.46 15.58 -16.64
CA HIS A 218 -0.71 14.71 -16.69
C HIS A 218 -1.50 14.67 -15.37
N ALA A 219 -1.19 15.56 -14.41
CA ALA A 219 -1.78 15.56 -13.08
C ALA A 219 -3.30 15.84 -13.05
N ALA A 220 -3.83 16.51 -14.07
CA ALA A 220 -5.26 16.79 -14.20
C ALA A 220 -6.04 15.67 -14.91
N GLU A 221 -5.34 14.69 -15.48
CA GLU A 221 -5.98 13.55 -16.15
C GLU A 221 -6.47 12.55 -15.12
N SER A 222 -7.58 11.86 -15.39
CA SER A 222 -7.99 10.74 -14.56
C SER A 222 -6.95 9.61 -14.63
N GLY A 223 -6.80 8.82 -13.55
CA GLY A 223 -5.99 7.60 -13.57
C GLY A 223 -6.36 6.60 -14.68
N ASN A 224 -7.62 6.63 -15.15
CA ASN A 224 -8.08 5.88 -16.32
C ASN A 224 -7.82 6.57 -17.67
N SER A 225 -6.82 7.45 -17.80
CA SER A 225 -6.47 8.07 -19.08
C SER A 225 -5.54 7.18 -19.92
N ASP A 226 -5.38 7.52 -21.20
CA ASP A 226 -4.40 6.88 -22.08
C ASP A 226 -2.96 7.00 -21.53
N PHE A 227 -2.61 8.11 -20.89
CA PHE A 227 -1.31 8.27 -20.27
C PHE A 227 -1.16 7.31 -19.07
N TRP A 228 -2.10 7.34 -18.12
CA TRP A 228 -1.96 6.62 -16.86
C TRP A 228 -2.25 5.11 -16.95
N ALA A 229 -3.19 4.67 -17.81
CA ALA A 229 -3.61 3.27 -17.86
C ALA A 229 -3.11 2.49 -19.08
N VAL A 230 -2.63 3.16 -20.13
CA VAL A 230 -2.22 2.50 -21.39
C VAL A 230 -0.72 2.64 -21.63
N ASN A 231 -0.21 3.88 -21.68
CA ASN A 231 1.15 4.15 -22.14
C ASN A 231 2.18 4.24 -20.99
N GLY A 232 1.83 4.97 -19.95
CA GLY A 232 2.67 5.30 -18.80
C GLY A 232 3.30 4.09 -18.11
N PRO A 233 2.58 2.99 -17.82
CA PRO A 233 3.16 1.80 -17.19
C PRO A 233 4.39 1.27 -17.94
N THR A 234 4.37 1.31 -19.28
CA THR A 234 5.51 0.87 -20.10
C THR A 234 6.60 1.91 -20.24
N GLN A 235 6.23 3.17 -20.42
CA GLN A 235 7.18 4.28 -20.61
C GLN A 235 7.96 4.62 -19.34
N HIS A 236 7.37 4.34 -18.17
CA HIS A 236 7.91 4.70 -16.86
C HIS A 236 8.13 3.49 -15.94
N MET A 237 8.37 2.31 -16.52
CA MET A 237 8.63 1.08 -15.77
C MET A 237 9.82 1.19 -14.81
N SER A 238 10.81 2.06 -15.11
CA SER A 238 11.94 2.33 -14.22
C SER A 238 11.53 2.94 -12.87
N VAL A 239 10.44 3.71 -12.83
CA VAL A 239 9.89 4.25 -11.58
C VAL A 239 9.24 3.13 -10.77
N MET A 240 8.48 2.26 -11.45
CA MET A 240 7.78 1.13 -10.82
C MET A 240 8.74 0.04 -10.32
N THR A 241 9.89 -0.13 -10.96
CA THR A 241 10.91 -1.13 -10.58
C THR A 241 12.02 -0.55 -9.69
N SER A 242 12.07 0.77 -9.50
CA SER A 242 12.98 1.41 -8.54
C SER A 242 12.61 0.99 -7.12
N VAL A 243 13.58 0.46 -6.38
CA VAL A 243 13.38 -0.01 -5.00
C VAL A 243 12.86 1.12 -4.11
N ALA A 244 13.49 2.30 -4.15
CA ALA A 244 13.09 3.43 -3.32
C ALA A 244 11.70 3.96 -3.70
N CYS A 245 11.43 4.17 -4.98
CA CYS A 245 10.12 4.67 -5.42
C CYS A 245 8.99 3.67 -5.17
N ASN A 246 9.20 2.40 -5.48
CA ASN A 246 8.16 1.40 -5.29
C ASN A 246 7.79 1.25 -3.81
N VAL A 247 8.78 1.19 -2.91
CA VAL A 247 8.55 1.10 -1.47
C VAL A 247 7.86 2.37 -0.94
N ALA A 248 8.33 3.56 -1.34
CA ALA A 248 7.74 4.82 -0.90
C ALA A 248 6.28 4.97 -1.34
N MET A 249 5.99 4.71 -2.63
CA MET A 249 4.63 4.83 -3.19
C MET A 249 3.68 3.79 -2.60
N GLY A 250 4.11 2.54 -2.47
CA GLY A 250 3.30 1.47 -1.86
C GLY A 250 3.02 1.74 -0.39
N ALA A 251 4.03 2.17 0.38
CA ALA A 251 3.88 2.51 1.78
C ALA A 251 2.96 3.73 1.99
N TRP A 252 3.12 4.78 1.17
CA TRP A 252 2.21 5.93 1.19
C TRP A 252 0.76 5.47 1.02
N PHE A 253 0.51 4.57 0.05
CA PHE A 253 -0.82 4.04 -0.19
C PHE A 253 -1.34 3.21 1.00
N TYR A 254 -0.51 2.35 1.60
CA TYR A 254 -0.91 1.62 2.83
C TYR A 254 -1.30 2.58 3.96
N PHE A 255 -0.47 3.60 4.23
CA PHE A 255 -0.65 4.47 5.39
C PHE A 255 -1.77 5.50 5.19
N VAL A 256 -1.92 6.09 4.00
CA VAL A 256 -3.09 6.95 3.69
C VAL A 256 -4.39 6.20 3.89
N ASN A 257 -4.48 4.98 3.36
CA ASN A 257 -5.69 4.19 3.53
C ASN A 257 -5.90 3.73 4.97
N ALA A 258 -4.82 3.41 5.70
CA ALA A 258 -4.90 3.09 7.13
C ALA A 258 -5.40 4.28 7.96
N SER A 259 -5.00 5.51 7.62
CA SER A 259 -5.40 6.74 8.33
C SER A 259 -6.71 7.34 7.82
N GLY A 260 -7.18 6.97 6.63
CA GLY A 260 -8.34 7.58 5.96
C GLY A 260 -9.60 6.74 5.86
N ASN A 261 -9.49 5.39 5.92
CA ASN A 261 -10.58 4.46 5.59
C ASN A 261 -11.21 3.71 6.77
N GLY A 262 -11.30 4.34 7.93
CA GLY A 262 -11.90 3.76 9.13
C GLY A 262 -13.44 3.77 9.21
N LYS A 263 -14.16 4.36 8.25
CA LYS A 263 -15.63 4.48 8.27
C LYS A 263 -16.31 3.23 7.70
N ALA A 264 -17.43 2.86 8.32
CA ALA A 264 -18.17 1.64 7.99
C ALA A 264 -18.94 1.67 6.66
N ALA A 265 -19.32 2.86 6.20
CA ALA A 265 -20.37 3.03 5.21
C ALA A 265 -19.91 3.74 3.92
N ALA A 266 -18.67 4.23 3.87
CA ALA A 266 -18.14 4.93 2.71
C ALA A 266 -16.63 4.76 2.60
N VAL A 267 -16.14 4.51 1.37
CA VAL A 267 -14.72 4.55 1.04
C VAL A 267 -14.29 6.01 0.95
N THR A 268 -13.24 6.36 1.68
CA THR A 268 -12.51 7.62 1.55
C THR A 268 -11.37 7.42 0.57
N TYR A 269 -11.49 7.99 -0.61
CA TYR A 269 -10.39 8.03 -1.57
C TYR A 269 -9.28 8.96 -1.08
N PRO A 270 -8.02 8.78 -1.51
CA PRO A 270 -6.92 9.66 -1.07
C PRO A 270 -7.18 11.15 -1.30
N ASN A 271 -7.86 11.53 -2.38
CA ASN A 271 -8.27 12.92 -2.60
C ASN A 271 -9.24 13.43 -1.52
N GLN A 272 -10.21 12.62 -1.09
CA GLN A 272 -11.16 12.96 -0.03
C GLN A 272 -10.45 13.01 1.33
N TYR A 273 -9.49 12.10 1.56
CA TYR A 273 -8.63 12.12 2.74
C TYR A 273 -7.85 13.44 2.83
N CYS A 274 -7.21 13.85 1.74
CA CYS A 274 -6.48 15.12 1.67
C CYS A 274 -7.38 16.35 1.82
N ASN A 275 -8.66 16.23 1.49
CA ASN A 275 -9.69 17.25 1.76
C ASN A 275 -10.29 17.19 3.17
N GLY A 276 -9.67 16.45 4.11
CA GLY A 276 -10.08 16.41 5.52
C GLY A 276 -11.27 15.49 5.82
N LEU A 277 -11.70 14.65 4.87
CA LEU A 277 -12.83 13.73 5.06
C LEU A 277 -12.41 12.36 5.62
N GLY A 278 -11.10 12.17 5.83
CA GLY A 278 -10.49 10.96 6.40
C GLY A 278 -11.12 10.51 7.71
N THR A 279 -11.18 9.20 7.92
CA THR A 279 -11.48 8.63 9.24
C THR A 279 -10.46 7.59 9.60
N GLY A 280 -9.93 7.68 10.82
CA GLY A 280 -8.84 6.80 11.25
C GLY A 280 -9.24 5.33 11.25
N GLY A 281 -8.49 4.51 10.52
CA GLY A 281 -8.57 3.05 10.48
C GLY A 281 -7.33 2.43 11.11
N ASN A 282 -6.84 1.32 10.56
CA ASN A 282 -5.59 0.67 10.98
C ASN A 282 -4.87 0.06 9.77
N ILE A 283 -3.67 -0.50 9.97
CA ILE A 283 -2.87 -1.03 8.84
C ILE A 283 -3.54 -2.18 8.11
N ILE A 284 -4.45 -2.92 8.76
CA ILE A 284 -5.24 -3.98 8.11
C ILE A 284 -6.12 -3.35 7.02
N THR A 285 -6.77 -2.23 7.31
CA THR A 285 -7.51 -1.45 6.31
C THR A 285 -6.59 -1.01 5.17
N GLY A 286 -5.39 -0.52 5.48
CA GLY A 286 -4.40 -0.10 4.49
C GLY A 286 -4.01 -1.23 3.54
N LEU A 287 -3.62 -2.37 4.09
CA LEU A 287 -3.24 -3.59 3.36
C LEU A 287 -4.36 -4.11 2.45
N LEU A 288 -5.61 -4.08 2.90
CA LEU A 288 -6.72 -4.59 2.09
C LEU A 288 -7.18 -3.61 1.01
N SER A 289 -6.97 -2.31 1.23
CA SER A 289 -7.20 -1.28 0.22
C SER A 289 -6.23 -1.43 -0.96
N HIS A 290 -5.00 -1.90 -0.69
CA HIS A 290 -4.01 -2.20 -1.73
C HIS A 290 -4.45 -3.32 -2.68
N LEU A 291 -5.04 -4.41 -2.19
CA LEU A 291 -5.49 -5.53 -3.02
C LEU A 291 -6.61 -5.18 -4.00
N LYS A 292 -7.41 -4.17 -3.69
CA LYS A 292 -8.60 -3.81 -4.47
C LYS A 292 -8.46 -2.52 -5.27
N GLY A 293 -7.38 -1.76 -5.01
CA GLY A 293 -7.18 -0.42 -5.56
C GLY A 293 -8.28 0.57 -5.15
N SER A 294 -8.11 1.83 -5.51
CA SER A 294 -9.20 2.82 -5.47
C SER A 294 -10.31 2.45 -6.46
N GLU A 295 -9.97 1.92 -7.62
CA GLU A 295 -10.92 1.58 -8.69
C GLU A 295 -11.86 0.39 -8.37
N GLY A 296 -11.52 -0.46 -7.38
CA GLY A 296 -12.32 -1.65 -7.04
C GLY A 296 -13.45 -1.44 -6.04
N GLY A 297 -13.65 -0.21 -5.53
CA GLY A 297 -14.83 0.18 -4.74
C GLY A 297 -15.11 -0.63 -3.46
N ARG A 298 -14.15 -1.42 -2.94
CA ARG A 298 -14.42 -2.43 -1.88
C ARG A 298 -13.30 -2.62 -0.86
N GLY A 299 -12.45 -1.61 -0.65
CA GLY A 299 -11.40 -1.62 0.39
C GLY A 299 -11.99 -1.38 1.78
N PHE A 300 -12.85 -2.29 2.25
CA PHE A 300 -13.55 -2.12 3.51
C PHE A 300 -13.39 -3.32 4.44
N ILE A 301 -12.97 -3.07 5.68
CA ILE A 301 -13.31 -3.91 6.83
C ILE A 301 -13.90 -3.03 7.94
N ALA A 302 -15.19 -3.20 8.21
CA ALA A 302 -15.85 -2.70 9.41
C ALA A 302 -15.37 -3.51 10.60
N ASN A 303 -14.61 -2.94 11.52
CA ASN A 303 -14.49 -3.49 12.87
C ASN A 303 -13.93 -4.94 12.99
N GLN A 304 -13.71 -5.36 14.25
CA GLN A 304 -13.21 -6.70 14.56
C GLN A 304 -14.17 -7.83 14.12
N SER A 305 -15.48 -7.57 14.05
CA SER A 305 -16.49 -8.52 13.57
C SER A 305 -16.52 -8.69 12.06
N ALA A 306 -16.21 -7.69 11.23
CA ALA A 306 -16.01 -7.95 9.79
C ALA A 306 -14.62 -8.52 9.52
N LEU A 307 -13.61 -8.27 10.36
CA LEU A 307 -12.38 -9.07 10.41
C LEU A 307 -12.73 -10.55 10.67
N ASN A 308 -13.62 -10.84 11.64
CA ASN A 308 -14.14 -12.18 11.91
C ASN A 308 -15.07 -12.72 10.79
N GLY A 309 -15.73 -11.84 10.03
CA GLY A 309 -16.58 -12.21 8.89
C GLY A 309 -15.78 -12.50 7.61
N LEU A 310 -14.70 -11.75 7.35
CA LEU A 310 -13.72 -12.04 6.29
C LEU A 310 -12.96 -13.34 6.58
N GLN A 311 -12.70 -13.65 7.86
CA GLN A 311 -12.20 -14.98 8.28
C GLN A 311 -13.11 -16.14 7.84
N ALA A 312 -14.41 -15.88 7.62
CA ALA A 312 -15.37 -16.91 7.24
C ALA A 312 -15.71 -16.94 5.74
N THR A 313 -15.43 -15.88 4.96
CA THR A 313 -15.96 -15.70 3.60
C THR A 313 -14.96 -15.32 2.51
N ASP A 314 -13.72 -14.92 2.84
CA ASP A 314 -12.66 -14.62 1.87
C ASP A 314 -11.29 -15.21 2.30
N PRO A 315 -10.91 -16.39 1.76
CA PRO A 315 -9.60 -16.98 2.02
C PRO A 315 -8.41 -16.15 1.49
N GLY A 316 -8.61 -15.22 0.55
CA GLY A 316 -7.54 -14.51 -0.17
C GLY A 316 -7.03 -13.25 0.54
N GLY A 317 -7.93 -12.40 1.04
CA GLY A 317 -7.56 -11.15 1.74
C GLY A 317 -7.08 -11.36 3.17
N TYR A 318 -7.67 -12.31 3.91
CA TYR A 318 -7.24 -12.62 5.28
C TYR A 318 -5.91 -13.38 5.30
N GLY A 319 -5.70 -14.32 4.38
CA GLY A 319 -4.42 -15.02 4.25
C GLY A 319 -3.27 -14.06 3.96
N TYR A 320 -3.52 -13.04 3.14
CA TYR A 320 -2.58 -11.97 2.84
C TYR A 320 -2.18 -11.17 4.10
N VAL A 321 -3.15 -10.60 4.83
CA VAL A 321 -2.87 -9.83 6.05
C VAL A 321 -2.25 -10.70 7.13
N THR A 322 -2.75 -11.92 7.32
CA THR A 322 -2.27 -12.86 8.34
C THR A 322 -0.84 -13.28 8.07
N GLN A 323 -0.45 -13.49 6.81
CA GLN A 323 0.92 -13.84 6.47
C GLN A 323 1.88 -12.69 6.79
N ILE A 324 1.56 -11.45 6.38
CA ILE A 324 2.37 -10.27 6.70
C ILE A 324 2.48 -10.10 8.22
N LYS A 325 1.35 -10.21 8.94
CA LYS A 325 1.34 -10.13 10.41
C LYS A 325 2.18 -11.23 11.04
N SER A 326 2.09 -12.47 10.58
CA SER A 326 2.85 -13.59 11.15
C SER A 326 4.36 -13.38 11.04
N TRP A 327 4.82 -12.84 9.92
CA TRP A 327 6.23 -12.49 9.74
C TRP A 327 6.63 -11.28 10.57
N PHE A 328 5.78 -10.27 10.63
CA PHE A 328 5.94 -9.12 11.52
C PHE A 328 6.11 -9.55 13.00
N ASP A 329 5.27 -10.47 13.47
CA ASP A 329 5.31 -10.99 14.85
C ASP A 329 6.63 -11.72 15.14
N VAL A 330 7.17 -12.46 14.16
CA VAL A 330 8.48 -13.13 14.29
C VAL A 330 9.62 -12.12 14.40
N MET A 331 9.53 -11.00 13.69
CA MET A 331 10.59 -9.98 13.67
C MET A 331 10.66 -9.16 14.96
N LEU A 332 9.52 -8.74 15.52
CA LEU A 332 9.47 -7.90 16.72
C LEU A 332 9.29 -8.67 18.03
N GLY A 333 8.78 -9.89 17.96
CA GLY A 333 8.28 -10.59 19.13
C GLY A 333 6.99 -9.96 19.68
N PRO A 334 6.60 -10.31 20.92
CA PRO A 334 5.34 -9.86 21.49
C PRO A 334 5.34 -8.35 21.76
N VAL A 335 4.40 -7.63 21.14
CA VAL A 335 4.21 -6.17 21.28
C VAL A 335 2.78 -5.85 21.72
N ALA A 336 2.61 -4.91 22.66
CA ALA A 336 1.31 -4.46 23.17
C ALA A 336 1.31 -2.93 23.40
N PRO A 337 0.32 -2.18 22.88
CA PRO A 337 -0.71 -2.62 21.93
C PRO A 337 -0.10 -3.06 20.60
N HIS A 338 -0.71 -4.05 19.96
CA HIS A 338 -0.16 -4.61 18.73
C HIS A 338 -0.38 -3.65 17.54
N PRO A 339 0.67 -3.21 16.81
CA PRO A 339 0.58 -2.16 15.79
C PRO A 339 -0.52 -2.37 14.74
N PHE A 340 -0.78 -3.62 14.32
CA PHE A 340 -1.83 -3.92 13.35
C PHE A 340 -3.25 -3.50 13.77
N PHE A 341 -3.51 -3.38 15.07
CA PHE A 341 -4.81 -3.00 15.61
C PHE A 341 -4.84 -1.57 16.17
N VAL A 342 -3.69 -0.90 16.20
CA VAL A 342 -3.62 0.51 16.62
C VAL A 342 -4.35 1.36 15.58
N ARG A 343 -5.28 2.18 16.07
CA ARG A 343 -6.00 3.11 15.22
C ARG A 343 -5.07 4.26 14.83
N MET A 344 -4.92 4.49 13.53
CA MET A 344 -4.16 5.63 13.00
C MET A 344 -5.10 6.81 12.84
N PRO A 345 -4.86 7.96 13.48
CA PRO A 345 -5.66 9.15 13.25
C PRO A 345 -5.45 9.67 11.82
N PRO A 346 -6.44 10.33 11.21
CA PRO A 346 -6.22 11.09 9.99
C PRO A 346 -5.18 12.18 10.24
N ASP A 347 -4.17 12.22 9.39
CA ASP A 347 -3.11 13.23 9.39
C ASP A 347 -2.78 13.62 7.93
N PRO A 348 -3.57 14.53 7.32
CA PRO A 348 -3.31 14.97 5.95
C PRO A 348 -1.95 15.65 5.79
N ALA A 349 -1.40 16.30 6.83
CA ALA A 349 -0.12 17.00 6.73
C ALA A 349 1.07 16.05 6.49
N VAL A 350 0.99 14.82 7.00
CA VAL A 350 2.03 13.79 6.76
C VAL A 350 1.97 13.24 5.35
N HIS A 351 0.79 13.13 4.76
CA HIS A 351 0.61 12.37 3.53
C HIS A 351 0.31 13.23 2.30
N CYS A 352 -0.27 14.40 2.46
CA CYS A 352 -0.80 15.22 1.37
C CYS A 352 0.07 16.46 1.11
N GLU A 353 -0.03 17.01 -0.12
CA GLU A 353 0.49 18.33 -0.51
C GLU A 353 -0.62 19.39 -0.50
#